data_AF-A0A1F9M2B0-F1
#
_entry.id   AF-A0A1F9M2B0-F1
#
_cell.length_a   1.000
_cell.length_b   1.000
_cell.length_c   1.000
_cell.angle_alpha   90.00
_cell.angle_beta   90.00
_cell.angle_gamma   90.00
#
_symmetry.space_group_name_H-M   'P 1'
#
loop_
_entity.id
_entity.type
_entity.pdbx_description
1 polymer ?
#
loop_
_entity_poly.entity_id
_entity_poly.type
_entity_poly.pdbx_seq_one_letter_code
_entity_poly.pdbx_strand_id
1 'polypeptide(L)'
;MDQKTTREKLQILLPHWVEHNHNHETEFKKWAALAQSEGQGALAELLNKAVTSMAETDGLLEKALAEIGGPGEGHHHHHHHYD
;
A
#
# COMPACT_ATOMS: atom_id res chain seq x y z
N MET A 1 1.58 30.45 -5.73
CA MET A 1 1.90 29.01 -5.81
C MET A 1 0.75 28.37 -6.55
N ASP A 2 1.03 27.69 -7.65
CA ASP A 2 -0.01 27.00 -8.41
C ASP A 2 -0.54 25.82 -7.58
N GLN A 3 -1.86 25.72 -7.44
CA GLN A 3 -2.48 24.69 -6.60
C GLN A 3 -2.63 23.42 -7.43
N LYS A 4 -1.97 22.33 -7.03
CA LYS A 4 -2.18 21.01 -7.65
C LYS A 4 -3.67 20.65 -7.66
N THR A 5 -4.17 20.28 -8.83
CA THR A 5 -5.49 19.71 -9.04
C THR A 5 -5.64 18.42 -8.24
N THR A 6 -6.88 18.00 -8.00
CA THR A 6 -7.17 16.69 -7.37
C THR A 6 -6.50 15.55 -8.14
N ARG A 7 -6.49 15.62 -9.48
CA ARG A 7 -5.86 14.62 -10.34
C ARG A 7 -4.36 14.50 -10.06
N GLU A 8 -3.64 15.62 -10.08
CA GLU A 8 -2.19 15.64 -9.83
C GLU A 8 -1.82 15.18 -8.41
N LYS A 9 -2.69 15.46 -7.42
CA LYS A 9 -2.51 14.93 -6.06
C LYS A 9 -2.68 13.41 -6.02
N LEU A 10 -3.71 12.87 -6.68
CA LEU A 10 -3.95 11.43 -6.73
C LEU A 10 -2.86 10.67 -7.49
N GLN A 11 -2.28 11.28 -8.52
CA GLN A 11 -1.13 10.72 -9.25
C GLN A 11 0.12 10.53 -8.37
N ILE A 12 0.21 11.24 -7.24
CA ILE A 12 1.26 11.08 -6.23
C ILE A 12 0.81 10.11 -5.13
N LEU A 13 -0.43 10.26 -4.64
CA LEU A 13 -0.91 9.50 -3.48
C LEU A 13 -1.18 8.02 -3.78
N LEU A 14 -1.73 7.69 -4.96
CA LEU A 14 -2.08 6.30 -5.31
C LEU A 14 -0.85 5.36 -5.27
N PRO A 15 0.30 5.69 -5.89
CA PRO A 15 1.52 4.89 -5.72
C PRO A 15 1.97 4.73 -4.27
N HIS A 16 1.91 5.81 -3.47
CA HIS A 16 2.30 5.76 -2.06
C HIS A 16 1.39 4.88 -1.22
N TRP A 17 0.08 4.85 -1.50
CA TRP A 17 -0.84 3.96 -0.80
C TRP A 17 -0.61 2.50 -1.16
N VAL A 18 -0.36 2.19 -2.43
CA VAL A 18 0.01 0.82 -2.86
C VAL A 18 1.30 0.35 -2.19
N GLU A 19 2.32 1.20 -2.14
CA GLU A 19 3.57 0.90 -1.42
C GLU A 19 3.33 0.66 0.07
N HIS A 20 2.50 1.49 0.70
CA HIS A 20 2.17 1.34 2.12
C HIS A 20 1.37 0.06 2.40
N ASN A 21 0.45 -0.30 1.50
CA ASN A 21 -0.33 -1.53 1.58
C ASN A 21 0.57 -2.77 1.49
N HIS A 22 1.54 -2.80 0.57
CA HIS A 22 2.51 -3.90 0.52
C HIS A 22 3.31 -4.08 1.84
N ASN A 23 3.66 -2.98 2.51
CA ASN A 23 4.31 -3.04 3.83
C ASN A 23 3.37 -3.65 4.88
N HIS A 24 2.10 -3.24 4.89
CA HIS A 24 1.09 -3.81 5.78
C HIS A 24 0.83 -5.29 5.50
N GLU A 25 0.71 -5.70 4.23
CA GLU A 25 0.56 -7.10 3.88
C GLU A 25 1.72 -7.95 4.41
N THR A 26 2.94 -7.46 4.28
CA THR A 26 4.14 -8.17 4.74
C THR A 26 4.09 -8.38 6.25
N GLU A 27 3.74 -7.33 7.02
CA GLU A 27 3.57 -7.45 8.47
C GLU A 27 2.41 -8.38 8.83
N PHE A 28 1.26 -8.28 8.14
CA PHE A 28 0.11 -9.15 8.42
C PHE A 28 0.43 -10.62 8.14
N LYS A 29 1.14 -10.94 7.05
CA LYS A 29 1.61 -12.30 6.73
C LYS A 29 2.50 -12.85 7.84
N LYS A 30 3.42 -12.04 8.37
CA LYS A 30 4.29 -12.41 9.49
C LYS A 30 3.49 -12.73 10.75
N TRP A 31 2.51 -11.90 11.11
CA TRP A 31 1.66 -12.14 12.27
C TRP A 31 0.70 -13.31 12.08
N ALA A 32 0.19 -13.53 10.87
CA ALA A 32 -0.64 -14.69 10.55
C ALA A 32 0.15 -15.99 10.75
N ALA A 33 1.41 -16.03 10.30
CA ALA A 33 2.29 -17.19 10.50
C ALA A 33 2.57 -17.45 11.99
N LEU A 34 2.83 -16.40 12.78
CA LEU A 34 3.04 -16.53 14.22
C LEU A 34 1.77 -17.04 14.92
N ALA A 35 0.61 -16.42 14.67
CA ALA A 35 -0.68 -16.83 15.21
C ALA A 35 -0.99 -18.30 14.87
N GLN A 36 -0.69 -18.73 13.64
CA GLN A 36 -0.84 -20.13 13.23
C GLN A 36 0.07 -21.06 14.03
N SER A 37 1.33 -20.68 14.28
CA SER A 37 2.28 -21.47 15.07
C SER A 37 1.89 -21.60 16.54
N GLU A 38 1.15 -20.62 17.07
CA GLU A 38 0.62 -20.61 18.43
C GLU A 38 -0.75 -21.32 18.55
N GLY A 39 -1.23 -21.94 17.48
CA GLY A 39 -2.53 -22.64 17.45
C GLY A 39 -3.74 -21.71 17.32
N GLN A 40 -3.53 -20.42 17.07
CA GLN A 40 -4.59 -19.42 16.89
C GLN A 40 -5.09 -19.38 15.42
N GLY A 41 -5.54 -20.52 14.91
CA GLY A 41 -5.89 -20.67 13.49
C GLY A 41 -6.95 -19.67 12.99
N ALA A 42 -7.99 -19.39 13.78
CA ALA A 42 -9.02 -18.42 13.39
C ALA A 42 -8.46 -16.99 13.27
N LEU A 43 -7.53 -16.59 14.15
CA LEU A 43 -6.86 -15.29 14.06
C LEU A 43 -5.95 -15.22 12.83
N ALA A 44 -5.16 -16.26 12.58
CA ALA A 44 -4.32 -16.36 11.38
C ALA A 44 -5.16 -16.25 10.10
N GLU A 45 -6.32 -16.89 10.07
CA GLU A 45 -7.22 -16.86 8.91
C GLU A 45 -7.81 -15.45 8.66
N LEU A 46 -8.13 -14.69 9.72
CA LEU A 46 -8.58 -13.29 9.60
C LEU A 46 -7.47 -12.39 9.06
N LEU A 47 -6.23 -12.55 9.53
CA LEU A 47 -5.07 -11.79 9.04
C LEU A 47 -4.78 -12.11 7.57
N ASN A 48 -4.88 -13.38 7.17
CA ASN A 48 -4.73 -13.77 5.77
C ASN A 48 -5.84 -13.20 4.88
N LYS A 49 -7.09 -13.12 5.38
CA LYS A 49 -8.18 -12.44 4.66
C LYS A 49 -7.89 -10.95 4.48
N ALA A 50 -7.34 -10.29 5.51
CA ALA A 50 -6.94 -8.88 5.41
C ALA A 50 -5.86 -8.66 4.33
N VAL A 51 -4.89 -9.57 4.24
CA VAL A 51 -3.88 -9.57 3.16
C VAL A 51 -4.55 -9.67 1.78
N THR A 52 -5.48 -10.62 1.59
CA THR A 52 -6.18 -10.76 0.31
C THR A 52 -6.99 -9.52 -0.06
N SER A 53 -7.75 -8.96 0.89
CA SER A 53 -8.50 -7.72 0.67
C SER A 53 -7.60 -6.52 0.34
N MET A 54 -6.39 -6.48 0.90
CA MET A 54 -5.43 -5.43 0.61
C MET A 54 -4.88 -5.54 -0.81
N ALA A 55 -4.51 -6.74 -1.26
CA ALA A 55 -4.09 -6.98 -2.65
C ALA A 55 -5.19 -6.63 -3.67
N GLU A 56 -6.46 -6.93 -3.35
CA GLU A 56 -7.61 -6.51 -4.16
C GLU A 56 -7.75 -4.98 -4.20
N THR A 57 -7.52 -4.33 -3.06
CA THR A 57 -7.53 -2.86 -2.96
C THR A 57 -6.42 -2.27 -3.82
N ASP A 58 -5.21 -2.81 -3.76
CA ASP A 58 -4.07 -2.35 -4.58
C ASP A 58 -4.39 -2.45 -6.07
N GLY A 59 -4.96 -3.57 -6.53
CA GLY A 59 -5.39 -3.71 -7.92
C GLY A 59 -6.46 -2.67 -8.35
N LEU A 60 -7.30 -2.18 -7.43
CA LEU A 60 -8.24 -1.09 -7.71
C LEU A 60 -7.53 0.28 -7.73
N LEU A 61 -6.57 0.50 -6.84
CA LEU A 61 -5.78 1.74 -6.81
C LEU A 61 -4.89 1.88 -8.05
N GLU A 62 -4.29 0.79 -8.53
CA GLU A 62 -3.53 0.75 -9.78
C GLU A 62 -4.40 1.06 -11.00
N LYS A 63 -5.63 0.53 -11.04
CA LYS A 63 -6.59 0.89 -12.09
C LYS A 63 -6.97 2.36 -12.01
N ALA A 64 -7.25 2.88 -10.82
CA ALA A 64 -7.55 4.30 -10.62
C ALA A 64 -6.37 5.19 -11.09
N LEU A 65 -5.13 4.75 -10.85
CA LEU A 65 -3.92 5.43 -11.31
C LEU A 65 -3.83 5.45 -12.84
N ALA A 66 -4.14 4.32 -13.49
CA ALA A 66 -4.18 4.24 -14.95
C ALA A 66 -5.24 5.19 -15.54
N GLU A 67 -6.45 5.24 -14.97
CA GLU A 67 -7.53 6.15 -15.42
C GLU A 67 -7.13 7.63 -15.34
N ILE A 68 -6.35 8.01 -14.33
CA ILE A 68 -5.88 9.39 -14.18
C ILE A 68 -4.60 9.70 -14.97
N GLY A 69 -4.05 8.75 -15.74
CA GLY A 69 -2.92 8.97 -16.66
C GLY A 69 -1.56 8.53 -16.12
N GLY A 70 -1.52 7.70 -15.06
CA GLY A 70 -0.28 7.17 -14.49
C GLY A 70 0.34 8.06 -13.39
N PRO A 71 1.50 7.64 -12.84
CA PRO A 71 2.20 8.37 -11.79
C PRO A 71 2.55 9.80 -12.23
N GLY A 72 2.44 10.75 -11.29
CA GLY A 72 2.87 12.13 -11.53
C GLY A 72 4.39 12.21 -11.49
N GLU A 73 4.99 13.23 -12.11
CA GLU A 73 6.43 13.46 -12.03
C GLU A 73 6.89 13.48 -10.57
N GLY A 74 7.67 12.47 -10.18
CA GLY A 74 8.06 12.21 -8.80
C GLY A 74 8.96 13.32 -8.27
N HIS A 75 8.54 14.00 -7.22
CA HIS A 75 9.48 14.71 -6.37
C HIS A 75 10.26 13.67 -5.56
N HIS A 76 11.45 13.32 -6.04
CA HIS A 76 12.42 12.54 -5.29
C HIS A 76 12.73 13.29 -3.98
N HIS A 77 12.13 12.85 -2.88
CA HIS A 77 12.54 13.25 -1.54
C HIS A 77 13.91 12.62 -1.28
N HIS A 78 14.97 13.39 -1.51
CA HIS A 78 16.31 13.07 -1.05
C HIS A 78 16.28 12.95 0.48
N HIS A 79 16.20 11.72 0.98
CA HIS A 79 16.51 11.42 2.37
C HIS A 79 18.02 11.64 2.56
N HIS A 80 18.37 12.80 3.11
CA HIS A 80 19.70 13.04 3.65
C HIS A 80 19.89 12.13 4.86
N HIS A 81 20.63 11.04 4.67
CA HIS A 81 21.28 10.31 5.76
C HIS A 81 22.32 11.25 6.38
N TYR A 82 22.26 11.45 7.70
CA TYR A 82 23.39 11.98 8.47
C TYR A 82 24.07 10.78 9.13
N ASP A 83 25.39 10.71 8.97
CA ASP A 83 26.30 9.71 9.57
C ASP A 83 26.28 9.73 11.10
#